data_AF-A0A3B9SQP0-F1
#
_entry.id   AF-A0A3B9SQP0-F1
#
_cell.length_a   1.000
_cell.length_b   1.000
_cell.length_c   1.000
_cell.angle_alpha   90.00
_cell.angle_beta   90.00
_cell.angle_gamma   90.00
#
_symmetry.space_group_name_H-M   'P 1'
#
loop_
_entity.id
_entity.type
_entity.pdbx_description
1 polymer ?
#
loop_
_entity_poly.entity_id
_entity_poly.type
_entity_poly.pdbx_seq_one_letter_code
_entity_poly.pdbx_strand_id
1 'polypeptide(L)' 'MATRSKKWYRSRTVWTNLVMLIGAILASEAGVDLEPEETAAIITVINLILRLFTKQPLEL' A
#
# COMPACT_ATOMS: atom_id res chain seq x y z
N MET A 1 9.67 -11.30 -31.58
CA MET A 1 8.53 -11.22 -30.63
C MET A 1 8.82 -10.05 -29.70
N ALA A 2 8.15 -8.91 -29.86
CA ALA A 2 8.42 -7.75 -29.00
C ALA A 2 7.92 -8.07 -27.58
N THR A 3 8.83 -8.34 -26.66
CA THR A 3 8.53 -8.49 -25.24
C THR A 3 8.12 -7.12 -24.72
N ARG A 4 6.81 -6.85 -24.74
CA ARG A 4 6.23 -5.64 -24.12
C ARG A 4 6.58 -5.69 -22.64
N SER A 5 7.65 -5.01 -22.24
CA SER A 5 8.11 -4.99 -20.85
C SER A 5 6.96 -4.49 -19.98
N LYS A 6 6.34 -5.40 -19.22
CA LYS A 6 5.19 -5.08 -18.38
C LYS A 6 5.71 -4.15 -17.29
N LYS A 7 5.22 -2.90 -17.29
CA LYS A 7 5.61 -1.87 -16.30
C LYS A 7 5.28 -2.40 -14.90
N TRP A 8 6.25 -2.95 -14.20
CA TRP A 8 6.08 -3.60 -12.89
C TRP A 8 5.57 -2.62 -11.84
N TYR A 9 5.99 -1.35 -11.93
CA TYR A 9 5.51 -0.23 -11.13
C TYR A 9 4.07 0.20 -11.42
N ARG A 10 3.37 -0.42 -12.40
CA ARG A 10 1.91 -0.28 -12.51
C ARG A 10 1.15 -1.29 -11.66
N SER A 11 1.84 -2.27 -11.06
CA SER A 11 1.21 -3.25 -10.19
C SER A 11 0.84 -2.61 -8.86
N ARG A 12 -0.45 -2.66 -8.51
CA ARG A 12 -0.96 -2.12 -7.25
C ARG A 12 -0.45 -2.89 -6.04
N THR A 13 -0.31 -4.20 -6.17
CA THR A 13 0.25 -5.05 -5.13
C THR A 13 1.65 -4.58 -4.73
N VAL A 14 2.46 -4.11 -5.69
CA VAL A 14 3.79 -3.56 -5.40
C VAL A 14 3.67 -2.29 -4.55
N TRP A 15 2.76 -1.38 -4.88
CA TRP A 15 2.57 -0.14 -4.11
C TRP A 15 1.92 -0.38 -2.75
N THR A 16 0.90 -1.24 -2.65
CA THR A 16 0.28 -1.59 -1.37
C THR A 16 1.29 -2.25 -0.43
N ASN A 17 2.09 -3.21 -0.94
CA ASN A 17 3.15 -3.84 -0.15
C ASN A 17 4.24 -2.82 0.23
N LEU A 18 4.59 -1.90 -0.66
CA LEU A 18 5.57 -0.85 -0.37
C LEU A 18 5.07 0.11 0.71
N VAL A 19 3.80 0.51 0.67
CA VAL A 19 3.25 1.40 1.71
C VAL A 19 3.08 0.67 3.04
N MET A 20 2.67 -0.61 3.04
CA MET A 20 2.67 -1.43 4.27
C MET A 20 4.07 -1.53 4.87
N LEU A 21 5.08 -1.79 4.03
CA LEU A 21 6.48 -1.87 4.46
C LEU A 21 6.96 -0.55 5.05
N ILE A 22 6.70 0.57 4.38
CA ILE A 22 7.08 1.90 4.86
C ILE A 22 6.35 2.24 6.17
N GLY A 23 5.05 1.93 6.26
CA GLY A 23 4.26 2.15 7.48
C GLY A 23 4.82 1.38 8.68
N ALA A 24 5.19 0.11 8.49
CA ALA A 24 5.80 -0.70 9.54
C ALA A 24 7.16 -0.15 10.01
N ILE A 25 8.01 0.31 9.07
CA ILE A 25 9.32 0.91 9.40
C ILE A 25 9.12 2.20 10.18
N LEU A 26 8.23 3.08 9.74
CA LEU A 26 7.96 4.35 10.42
C LEU A 26 7.38 4.16 11.82
N ALA A 27 6.48 3.19 12.00
CA ALA A 27 5.95 2.85 13.32
C ALA A 27 7.06 2.35 14.28
N SER A 28 7.95 1.50 13.77
CA SER A 28 9.10 0.99 14.53
C SER A 28 10.09 2.09 14.93
N GLU A 29 10.43 3.01 14.03
CA GLU A 29 11.35 4.12 14.31
C GLU A 29 10.75 5.16 15.26
N ALA A 30 9.42 5.37 15.19
CA ALA A 30 8.72 6.31 16.05
C ALA A 30 8.49 5.78 17.49
N GLY A 31 8.74 4.49 17.73
CA GLY A 31 8.46 3.85 19.03
C GLY A 31 6.97 3.84 19.39
N VAL A 32 6.10 3.90 18.39
CA VAL A 32 4.64 3.89 18.58
C VAL A 32 4.17 2.45 18.53
N ASP A 33 3.63 1.98 19.65
CA ASP A 33 2.94 0.70 19.71
C ASP A 33 1.52 0.92 19.16
N LEU A 34 1.31 0.54 17.90
CA LEU A 34 0.01 0.68 17.24
C LEU A 34 -0.86 -0.53 17.56
N GLU A 35 -2.05 -0.27 18.08
CA GLU A 35 -3.04 -1.33 18.24
C GLU A 35 -3.48 -1.87 16.86
N PRO A 36 -3.96 -3.13 16.79
CA PRO A 36 -4.41 -3.73 15.52
C PRO A 36 -5.45 -2.87 14.78
N GLU A 37 -6.33 -2.21 15.51
CA GLU A 37 -7.37 -1.33 15.01
C GLU A 37 -6.78 -0.07 14.35
N GLU A 38 -5.77 0.53 14.97
CA GLU A 38 -5.07 1.71 14.44
C GLU A 38 -4.31 1.36 13.17
N THR A 39 -3.63 0.22 13.17
CA THR A 39 -2.94 -0.32 12.00
C THR A 39 -3.92 -0.58 10.84
N ALA A 40 -5.08 -1.18 11.12
CA ALA A 40 -6.11 -1.43 10.12
C ALA A 40 -6.71 -0.12 9.57
N ALA A 41 -6.90 0.90 10.42
CA ALA A 41 -7.38 2.21 10.01
C ALA A 41 -6.37 2.91 9.08
N ILE A 42 -5.08 2.91 9.43
CA ILE A 42 -4.00 3.49 8.62
C ILE A 42 -3.92 2.79 7.25
N ILE A 43 -3.94 1.46 7.23
CA ILE A 43 -3.93 0.66 5.99
C ILE A 43 -5.15 0.99 5.12
N THR A 44 -6.32 1.16 5.74
CA THR A 44 -7.55 1.51 5.02
C THR A 44 -7.46 2.90 4.38
N VAL A 45 -6.98 3.91 5.12
CA VAL A 45 -6.80 5.28 4.60
C VAL A 45 -5.79 5.29 3.45
N ILE A 46 -4.66 4.60 3.61
CA ILE A 46 -3.66 4.45 2.56
C ILE A 46 -4.24 3.82 1.31
N ASN A 47 -4.99 2.72 1.46
CA ASN A 47 -5.63 2.05 0.34
C ASN A 47 -6.69 2.92 -0.34
N LEU A 48 -7.44 3.74 0.42
CA LEU A 48 -8.38 4.72 -0.13
C LEU A 48 -7.66 5.81 -0.93
N ILE A 49 -6.58 6.38 -0.40
CA ILE A 49 -5.77 7.38 -1.11
C ILE A 49 -5.22 6.77 -2.40
N LEU A 50 -4.58 5.60 -2.32
CA LEU A 50 -4.08 4.88 -3.49
C LEU A 50 -5.21 4.61 -4.47
N ARG A 51 -6.42 4.24 -4.02
CA ARG A 51 -7.58 3.99 -4.87
C ARG A 51 -8.02 5.25 -5.63
N LEU A 52 -8.02 6.41 -4.99
CA LEU A 52 -8.33 7.69 -5.63
C LEU A 52 -7.32 8.01 -6.74
N PHE A 53 -6.03 7.77 -6.50
CA PHE A 53 -4.99 7.98 -7.52
C PHE A 53 -5.01 6.91 -8.62
N THR A 54 -5.45 5.68 -8.31
CA THR A 54 -5.32 4.54 -9.22
C THR A 54 -6.61 4.13 -9.95
N LYS A 55 -7.80 4.67 -9.60
CA LYS A 55 -9.11 4.51 -10.30
C LYS A 55 -9.50 3.07 -10.72
N GLN A 56 -9.35 2.06 -9.86
CA GLN A 56 -9.85 0.69 -10.14
C GLN A 56 -10.40 0.11 -8.84
N PRO A 57 -11.46 -0.71 -8.90
CA PRO A 57 -12.19 -1.22 -7.74
C PRO A 57 -11.35 -2.15 -6.85
N LEU A 58 -11.80 -2.32 -5.61
CA LEU A 58 -11.31 -3.37 -4.71
C LEU A 58 -11.88 -4.71 -5.19
N GLU A 59 -11.02 -5.65 -5.56
CA GLU A 59 -11.39 -7.07 -5.52
C GLU A 59 -10.95 -7.58 -4.16
N LEU A 60 -11.93 -7.80 -3.29
CA LEU A 60 -11.78 -8.48 -2.00
C LEU A 60 -11.76 -9.99 -2.25
#